data_AF-A0A8J6TLX5-F1
#
_entry.id   AF-A0A8J6TLX5-F1
#
_cell.length_a   1.000
_cell.length_b   1.000
_cell.length_c   1.000
_cell.angle_alpha   90.00
_cell.angle_beta   90.00
_cell.angle_gamma   90.00
#
_symmetry.space_group_name_H-M   'P 1'
#
loop_
_entity.id
_entity.type
_entity.pdbx_description
1 polymer ?
#
loop_
_entity_poly.entity_id
_entity_poly.type
_entity_poly.pdbx_seq_one_letter_code
_entity_poly.pdbx_strand_id
1 'polypeptide(L)'
;MLQRYCNQFLDYCRLADFSIRSIQALTARLNEFQAFLKVHKIRSVKKVTYRHLVDFVADYEDPSIHVRKFRVWTLRQFYHFLTLHAVLGTLVKY
;
A
#
# COMPACT_ATOMS: atom_id res chain seq x y z
N MET A 1 10.28 -9.50 1.01
CA MET A 1 9.05 -9.68 1.82
C MET A 1 7.96 -8.71 1.37
N LEU A 2 8.18 -7.39 1.39
CA LEU A 2 7.21 -6.39 0.91
C LEU A 2 6.71 -6.66 -0.52
N GLN A 3 7.61 -6.92 -1.47
CA GLN A 3 7.25 -7.23 -2.85
C GLN A 3 6.33 -8.45 -2.99
N ARG A 4 6.53 -9.48 -2.15
CA ARG A 4 5.66 -10.65 -2.11
C ARG A 4 4.24 -10.25 -1.71
N TYR A 5 4.08 -9.43 -0.68
CA TYR A 5 2.76 -8.97 -0.24
C TYR A 5 2.07 -8.06 -1.26
N CYS A 6 2.82 -7.20 -1.95
CA CYS A 6 2.26 -6.40 -3.04
C CYS A 6 1.74 -7.28 -4.17
N ASN A 7 2.49 -8.32 -4.58
CA ASN A 7 2.04 -9.26 -5.60
C ASN A 7 0.77 -10.02 -5.15
N GLN A 8 0.77 -10.56 -3.92
CA GLN A 8 -0.40 -11.27 -3.38
C GLN A 8 -1.63 -10.37 -3.27
N PHE A 9 -1.45 -9.10 -2.92
CA PHE A 9 -2.55 -8.13 -2.90
C PHE A 9 -3.09 -7.84 -4.32
N LEU A 10 -2.20 -7.71 -5.31
CA LEU A 10 -2.64 -7.52 -6.70
C LEU A 10 -3.37 -8.75 -7.23
N ASP A 11 -2.93 -9.96 -6.88
CA ASP A 11 -3.65 -11.20 -7.19
C ASP A 11 -5.02 -11.24 -6.51
N TYR A 12 -5.10 -10.84 -5.25
CA TYR A 12 -6.38 -10.70 -4.54
C TYR A 12 -7.32 -9.72 -5.24
N CYS A 13 -6.84 -8.55 -5.67
CA CYS A 13 -7.66 -7.60 -6.42
C CYS A 13 -8.14 -8.16 -7.76
N ARG A 14 -7.31 -8.95 -8.46
CA ARG A 14 -7.72 -9.63 -9.71
C ARG A 14 -8.82 -10.65 -9.46
N LEU A 15 -8.71 -11.43 -8.38
CA LEU A 15 -9.72 -12.41 -7.98
C LEU A 15 -11.03 -11.74 -7.53
N ALA A 16 -10.95 -10.51 -7.02
CA ALA A 16 -12.11 -9.69 -6.63
C ALA A 16 -12.74 -8.91 -7.80
N ASP A 17 -12.44 -9.27 -9.05
CA ASP A 17 -12.97 -8.64 -10.28
C ASP A 17 -12.70 -7.14 -10.42
N PHE A 18 -11.57 -6.65 -9.89
CA PHE A 18 -11.16 -5.27 -10.14
C PHE A 18 -10.80 -5.09 -11.62
N SER A 19 -11.23 -3.97 -12.21
CA SER A 19 -10.90 -3.65 -13.60
C SER A 19 -9.39 -3.62 -13.85
N ILE A 20 -8.97 -3.95 -15.08
CA ILE A 20 -7.56 -3.90 -15.49
C ILE A 20 -6.96 -2.52 -15.22
N ARG A 21 -7.71 -1.44 -15.50
CA ARG A 21 -7.26 -0.07 -15.20
C ARG A 21 -7.04 0.16 -13.71
N SER A 22 -7.94 -0.36 -12.86
CA SER A 22 -7.79 -0.29 -11.41
C SER A 22 -6.55 -1.05 -10.94
N ILE A 23 -6.29 -2.24 -11.48
CA ILE A 23 -5.09 -3.03 -11.17
C ILE A 23 -3.81 -2.30 -11.59
N GLN A 24 -3.79 -1.70 -12.78
CA GLN A 24 -2.65 -0.92 -13.25
C GLN A 24 -2.39 0.30 -12.35
N ALA A 25 -3.45 1.03 -11.99
CA ALA A 25 -3.35 2.19 -11.12
C ALA A 25 -2.87 1.81 -9.71
N LEU A 26 -3.39 0.72 -9.13
CA LEU A 26 -2.94 0.15 -7.86
C LEU A 26 -1.47 -0.27 -7.93
N THR A 27 -1.07 -0.95 -9.02
CA THR A 27 0.32 -1.38 -9.25
C THR A 27 1.27 -0.19 -9.25
N ALA A 28 0.93 0.89 -9.95
CA ALA A 28 1.75 2.10 -9.98
C ALA A 28 1.94 2.71 -8.58
N ARG A 29 0.86 2.82 -7.78
CA ARG A 29 0.93 3.37 -6.42
C ARG A 29 1.69 2.47 -5.45
N LEU A 30 1.58 1.15 -5.58
CA LEU A 30 2.37 0.22 -4.77
C LEU A 30 3.85 0.29 -5.12
N ASN A 31 4.20 0.49 -6.39
CA ASN A 31 5.58 0.69 -6.81
C ASN A 31 6.16 1.98 -6.24
N GLU A 32 5.41 3.10 -6.25
CA GLU A 32 5.79 4.33 -5.56
C GLU A 32 6.01 4.10 -4.06
N PHE A 33 5.09 3.40 -3.40
CA PHE A 33 5.21 3.10 -1.98
C PHE A 33 6.45 2.23 -1.70
N GLN A 34 6.75 1.25 -2.55
CA GLN A 34 7.98 0.46 -2.44
C GLN A 34 9.24 1.30 -2.63
N ALA A 35 9.24 2.24 -3.59
CA ALA A 35 10.36 3.15 -3.81
C ALA A 35 10.59 4.04 -2.59
N PHE A 36 9.52 4.64 -2.03
CA PHE A 36 9.56 5.39 -0.78
C PHE A 36 10.18 4.56 0.36
N LEU A 37 9.67 3.35 0.60
CA LEU A 37 10.21 2.49 1.67
C LEU A 37 11.67 2.11 1.46
N LYS A 38 12.13 1.94 0.21
CA LYS A 38 13.54 1.69 -0.12
C LYS A 38 14.42 2.89 0.25
N VAL A 39 14.00 4.10 -0.08
CA VAL A 39 14.72 5.35 0.27
C VAL A 39 14.88 5.47 1.80
N HIS A 40 13.81 5.16 2.54
CA HIS A 40 13.83 5.17 4.00
C HIS A 40 14.44 3.91 4.65
N LYS A 41 15.03 3.00 3.87
CA LYS A 41 15.64 1.73 4.31
C LYS A 41 14.69 0.81 5.11
N ILE A 42 13.39 0.91 4.88
CA ILE A 42 12.35 0.11 5.55
C ILE A 42 12.14 -1.19 4.77
N ARG A 43 12.56 -2.32 5.36
CA ARG A 43 12.53 -3.65 4.70
C ARG A 43 11.32 -4.50 5.03
N SER A 44 10.49 -4.08 5.99
CA SER A 44 9.34 -4.85 6.49
C SER A 44 8.13 -3.95 6.69
N VAL A 45 6.94 -4.44 6.32
CA VAL A 45 5.68 -3.72 6.53
C VAL A 45 5.42 -3.48 8.02
N LYS A 46 5.88 -4.40 8.89
CA LYS A 46 5.77 -4.26 10.35
C LYS A 46 6.59 -3.09 10.93
N LYS A 47 7.53 -2.54 10.15
CA LYS A 47 8.35 -1.38 10.54
C LYS A 47 7.80 -0.06 9.98
N VAL A 48 6.72 -0.11 9.21
CA VAL A 48 6.05 1.10 8.71
C VAL A 48 5.26 1.70 9.87
N THR A 49 5.56 2.95 10.21
CA THR A 49 4.87 3.71 11.26
C THR A 49 3.80 4.58 10.61
N TYR A 50 2.90 5.12 11.43
CA TYR A 50 1.92 6.09 10.94
C TYR A 50 2.58 7.31 10.28
N ARG A 51 3.70 7.81 10.83
CA ARG A 51 4.47 8.91 10.24
C ARG A 51 4.95 8.59 8.83
N HIS A 52 5.49 7.40 8.59
CA HIS A 52 5.88 6.99 7.24
C HIS A 52 4.70 6.98 6.25
N LEU A 53 3.49 6.65 6.70
CA LEU A 53 2.30 6.69 5.86
C LEU A 53 1.88 8.12 5.55
N VAL A 54 1.95 9.02 6.53
CA VAL A 54 1.67 10.45 6.35
C VAL A 54 2.66 11.07 5.37
N ASP A 55 3.96 10.86 5.59
CA ASP A 55 5.03 11.39 4.73
C ASP A 55 4.87 10.91 3.27
N PHE A 56 4.54 9.63 3.08
CA PHE A 56 4.25 9.07 1.75
C PHE A 56 3.01 9.69 1.09
N VAL A 57 1.94 9.88 1.85
CA VAL A 57 0.68 10.42 1.31
C VAL A 57 0.78 11.91 1.02
N ALA A 58 1.41 12.69 1.90
CA ALA A 58 1.40 14.14 1.86
C ALA A 58 2.53 14.71 0.99
N ASP A 59 3.74 14.17 1.11
CA ASP A 59 4.96 14.91 0.72
C ASP A 59 5.80 14.18 -0.34
N TYR A 60 5.65 12.86 -0.49
CA TYR A 60 6.47 12.09 -1.43
C TYR A 60 6.18 12.47 -2.89
N GLU A 61 7.16 13.06 -3.57
CA GLU A 61 7.07 13.55 -4.97
C GLU A 61 6.00 14.62 -5.22
N ASP A 62 5.72 15.48 -4.24
CA ASP A 62 4.78 16.61 -4.33
C ASP A 62 3.43 16.26 -5.01
N PRO A 63 2.63 15.36 -4.40
CA PRO A 63 1.45 14.80 -5.03
C PRO A 63 0.31 15.81 -5.13
N SER A 64 -0.39 15.80 -6.27
CA SER A 64 -1.67 16.51 -6.40
C SER A 64 -2.74 15.94 -5.46
N ILE A 65 -3.79 16.72 -5.17
CA ILE A 65 -4.88 16.30 -4.26
C ILE A 65 -5.51 14.95 -4.67
N HIS A 66 -5.64 14.69 -5.97
CA HIS A 66 -6.18 13.43 -6.48
C HIS A 66 -5.22 12.26 -6.22
N VAL A 67 -3.91 12.48 -6.37
CA VAL A 67 -2.88 11.49 -6.05
C VAL A 67 -2.89 11.18 -4.55
N ARG A 68 -3.00 12.19 -3.68
CA ARG A 68 -3.09 11.99 -2.22
C ARG A 68 -4.29 11.11 -1.84
N LYS A 69 -5.48 11.43 -2.36
CA LYS A 69 -6.69 10.61 -2.14
C LYS A 69 -6.50 9.18 -2.61
N PHE A 70 -5.89 9.00 -3.79
CA PHE A 70 -5.66 7.67 -4.34
C PHE A 70 -4.60 6.86 -3.57
N ARG A 71 -3.56 7.51 -3.03
CA ARG A 71 -2.59 6.90 -2.12
C ARG A 71 -3.25 6.44 -0.82
N VAL A 72 -4.06 7.28 -0.19
CA VAL A 72 -4.81 6.90 1.03
C VAL A 72 -5.69 5.69 0.75
N TRP A 73 -6.44 5.70 -0.35
CA TRP A 73 -7.30 4.59 -0.70
C TRP A 73 -6.50 3.30 -0.97
N THR A 74 -5.41 3.39 -1.73
CA THR A 74 -4.51 2.26 -2.03
C THR A 74 -3.94 1.65 -0.74
N LEU A 75 -3.43 2.49 0.17
CA LEU A 75 -2.91 2.05 1.46
C LEU A 75 -4.01 1.38 2.30
N ARG A 76 -5.22 1.94 2.32
CA ARG A 76 -6.35 1.36 3.05
C ARG A 76 -6.66 -0.05 2.56
N GLN A 77 -6.75 -0.25 1.24
CA GLN A 77 -7.00 -1.57 0.67
C GLN A 77 -5.85 -2.54 0.95
N PHE A 78 -4.60 -2.08 0.79
CA PHE A 78 -3.43 -2.90 1.02
C PHE A 78 -3.31 -3.36 2.47
N TYR A 79 -3.46 -2.45 3.44
CA TYR A 79 -3.41 -2.81 4.86
C TYR A 79 -4.61 -3.65 5.30
N HIS A 80 -5.80 -3.41 4.74
CA HIS A 80 -6.95 -4.28 4.97
C HIS A 80 -6.68 -5.72 4.52
N PHE A 81 -6.12 -5.91 3.32
CA PHE A 81 -5.66 -7.21 2.83
C PHE A 81 -4.64 -7.86 3.78
N LEU A 82 -3.64 -7.09 4.25
CA LEU A 82 -2.63 -7.62 5.18
C LEU A 82 -3.22 -8.06 6.53
N THR A 83 -4.25 -7.36 7.02
CA THR A 83 -4.97 -7.74 8.24
C THR A 83 -5.78 -9.01 8.03
N LEU A 84 -6.50 -9.14 6.91
CA LEU A 84 -7.29 -10.33 6.59
C LEU A 84 -6.45 -11.61 6.47
N HIS A 85 -5.25 -11.50 5.88
CA HIS A 85 -4.35 -12.64 5.66
C HIS A 85 -3.37 -12.87 6.83
N ALA A 86 -3.65 -12.32 8.02
CA ALA A 86 -2.88 -12.49 9.26
C ALA A 86 -1.38 -12.16 9.17
N VAL A 87 -0.94 -11.43 8.14
CA VAL A 87 0.46 -10.99 7.98
C VAL A 87 0.83 -10.00 9.08
N LEU A 88 -0.13 -9.17 9.50
CA LEU A 88 0.03 -8.20 10.58
C LEU A 88 -0.39 -8.74 11.97
N GLY A 89 -0.83 -10.00 12.05
CA GLY A 89 -1.41 -10.55 13.27
C GLY A 89 -2.82 -9.98 13.52
N THR A 90 -3.71 -10.85 14.00
CA THR A 90 -4.99 -10.48 14.59
C THR A 90 -4.76 -9.33 15.58
N LEU A 91 -5.39 -8.17 15.32
CA LEU A 91 -5.62 -7.00 16.18
C LEU A 91 -5.27 -5.70 15.47
N VAL A 92 -6.26 -5.10 14.81
CA VAL A 92 -6.63 -3.71 15.11
C VAL A 92 -8.15 -3.61 14.95
N LYS A 93 -8.87 -3.76 16.07
CA LYS A 93 -10.16 -3.09 16.27
C LYS A 93 -9.81 -1.69 16.74
N TYR A 94 -10.02 -0.68 15.91
CA TYR A 94 -10.34 0.70 16.30
C TYR A 94 -11.16 1.31 15.18
#